data_AF-A0A533UME6-F1
#
_entry.id   AF-A0A533UME6-F1
#
_cell.length_a   1.000
_cell.length_b   1.000
_cell.length_c   1.000
_cell.angle_alpha   90.00
_cell.angle_beta   90.00
_cell.angle_gamma   90.00
#
_symmetry.space_group_name_H-M   'P 1'
#
loop_
_entity.id
_entity.type
_entity.pdbx_description
1 polymer ?
#
loop_
_entity_poly.entity_id
_entity_poly.type
_entity_poly.pdbx_seq_one_letter_code
_entity_poly.pdbx_strand_id
1 'polypeptide(L)'
;MKKVATFAIIFSLFVVFHPPVFAEKGNISPWLKTDAKWWAEGEISDSEFVNLIEWSVNTKIIPVQYTPVQITEKQVPLSVKNIAYYWSLGKVSDRYFIETIQYLIRTGLVKLDESFHKEYSDELRKVSVFDDKKKAVVIIPTFTASAYSKGGFYEYYNGKCDTCTTTSIKYDTPLDYTSSQKAVQVLGSLGYKTITDIDVDKRPSILASYDKVIVLHNEYVTQNEFDAISSHPHVLYLYPNALYGKIFVDYLTNTMTLLAGHGYPSGTANGFGWEQDNTQYEYNDSCDGMGLYKVKNGEMLNCYPEDNLEYNISLLRTIKEF
;
A
#
# COMPACT_ATOMS: atom_id res chain seq x y z
N MET A 1 -67.34 26.93 -39.14
CA MET A 1 -66.45 28.06 -38.81
C MET A 1 -65.78 27.77 -37.48
N LYS A 2 -64.45 27.64 -37.47
CA LYS A 2 -63.61 27.30 -36.31
C LYS A 2 -63.76 28.39 -35.23
N LYS A 3 -64.05 27.99 -33.98
CA LYS A 3 -63.81 28.84 -32.80
C LYS A 3 -62.98 28.07 -31.78
N VAL A 4 -61.84 28.69 -31.51
CA VAL A 4 -60.67 28.28 -30.75
C VAL A 4 -61.02 28.06 -29.28
N ALA A 5 -60.61 26.91 -28.73
CA ALA A 5 -60.52 26.72 -27.30
C ALA A 5 -59.18 27.29 -26.82
N THR A 6 -59.25 28.27 -25.92
CA THR A 6 -58.08 28.89 -25.28
C THR A 6 -57.45 27.88 -24.33
N PHE A 7 -56.33 27.27 -24.73
CA PHE A 7 -55.44 26.56 -23.80
C PHE A 7 -54.42 27.56 -23.26
N ALA A 8 -54.47 27.82 -21.95
CA ALA A 8 -53.41 28.55 -21.26
C ALA A 8 -52.14 27.67 -21.28
N ILE A 9 -51.16 28.04 -22.10
CA ILE A 9 -49.83 27.46 -22.06
C ILE A 9 -49.11 28.07 -20.86
N ILE A 10 -49.02 27.32 -19.77
CA ILE A 10 -48.09 27.63 -18.69
C ILE A 10 -46.70 27.41 -19.26
N PHE A 11 -46.01 28.51 -19.59
CA PHE A 11 -44.61 28.49 -19.99
C PHE A 11 -43.78 28.28 -18.72
N SER A 12 -43.67 27.04 -18.25
CA SER A 12 -42.65 26.67 -17.27
C SER A 12 -41.30 26.75 -17.97
N LEU A 13 -40.59 27.86 -17.77
CA LEU A 13 -39.16 27.98 -18.04
C LEU A 13 -38.42 26.98 -17.16
N PHE A 14 -38.41 25.71 -17.56
CA PHE A 14 -37.34 24.80 -17.17
C PHE A 14 -36.11 25.25 -17.94
N VAL A 15 -35.35 26.15 -17.32
CA VAL A 15 -33.92 26.24 -17.62
C VAL A 15 -33.36 24.87 -17.25
N VAL A 16 -33.19 24.01 -18.25
CA VAL A 16 -32.37 22.80 -18.09
C VAL A 16 -30.95 23.31 -17.90
N PHE A 17 -30.61 23.61 -16.65
CA PHE A 17 -29.23 23.69 -16.21
C PHE A 17 -28.64 22.32 -16.49
N HIS A 18 -27.99 22.19 -17.65
CA HIS A 18 -26.97 21.19 -17.80
C HIS A 18 -25.86 21.65 -16.86
N PRO A 19 -25.58 20.94 -15.73
CA PRO A 19 -24.35 21.21 -15.01
C PRO A 19 -23.20 21.05 -16.01
N PRO A 20 -22.15 21.88 -15.93
CA PRO A 20 -20.97 21.64 -16.73
C PRO A 20 -20.54 20.19 -16.51
N VAL A 21 -20.61 19.40 -17.57
CA VAL A 21 -20.08 18.05 -17.62
C VAL A 21 -18.57 18.18 -17.54
N PHE A 22 -18.05 18.06 -16.33
CA PHE A 22 -16.71 17.57 -16.07
C PHE A 22 -16.81 16.54 -14.96
N ALA A 23 -17.22 15.34 -15.35
CA ALA A 23 -16.95 14.13 -14.59
C ALA A 23 -15.59 13.62 -15.04
N GLU A 24 -14.53 13.95 -14.31
CA GLU A 24 -13.41 13.01 -14.17
C GLU A 24 -13.48 12.42 -12.76
N LYS A 25 -13.62 11.10 -12.74
CA LYS A 25 -13.76 10.25 -11.56
C LYS A 25 -12.41 10.22 -10.83
N GLY A 26 -12.17 11.22 -9.98
CA GLY A 26 -11.02 11.25 -9.07
C GLY A 26 -11.20 10.23 -7.94
N ASN A 27 -10.77 8.98 -8.18
CA ASN A 27 -10.60 8.00 -7.11
C ASN A 27 -9.27 8.30 -6.41
N ILE A 28 -9.32 8.77 -5.16
CA ILE A 28 -8.12 8.89 -4.33
C ILE A 28 -7.59 7.47 -4.12
N SER A 29 -6.27 7.29 -4.20
CA SER A 29 -5.67 5.97 -4.03
C SER A 29 -6.03 5.38 -2.65
N PRO A 30 -6.45 4.11 -2.56
CA PRO A 30 -6.90 3.50 -1.30
C PRO A 30 -5.89 3.55 -0.15
N TRP A 31 -4.59 3.63 -0.43
CA TRP A 31 -3.55 3.69 0.59
C TRP A 31 -3.64 4.95 1.47
N LEU A 32 -4.06 6.09 0.92
CA LEU A 32 -4.25 7.34 1.68
C LEU A 32 -5.32 7.19 2.78
N LYS A 33 -6.30 6.29 2.59
CA LYS A 33 -7.33 5.99 3.60
C LYS A 33 -6.71 5.37 4.83
N THR A 34 -5.75 4.48 4.64
CA THR A 34 -5.03 3.84 5.75
C THR A 34 -4.28 4.88 6.59
N ASP A 35 -3.56 5.80 5.96
CA ASP A 35 -2.82 6.84 6.70
C ASP A 35 -3.75 7.82 7.43
N ALA A 36 -4.88 8.17 6.81
CA ALA A 36 -5.92 8.96 7.45
C ALA A 36 -6.53 8.27 8.68
N LYS A 37 -6.60 6.93 8.70
CA LYS A 37 -7.02 6.15 9.87
C LYS A 37 -5.99 6.26 10.99
N TRP A 38 -4.73 6.00 10.68
CA TRP A 38 -3.63 6.04 11.64
C TRP A 38 -3.47 7.40 12.30
N TRP A 39 -3.58 8.47 11.51
CA TRP A 39 -3.55 9.81 12.05
C TRP A 39 -4.68 10.06 13.04
N ALA A 40 -5.88 9.59 12.71
CA ALA A 40 -7.04 9.77 13.58
C ALA A 40 -6.98 8.91 14.85
N GLU A 41 -6.34 7.74 14.78
CA GLU A 41 -6.11 6.85 15.92
C GLU A 41 -4.90 7.29 16.76
N GLY A 42 -4.11 8.26 16.27
CA GLY A 42 -2.94 8.83 16.96
C GLY A 42 -1.64 8.07 16.73
N GLU A 43 -1.62 7.12 15.80
CA GLU A 43 -0.47 6.30 15.42
C GLU A 43 0.56 7.09 14.61
N ILE A 44 0.11 8.11 13.86
CA ILE A 44 0.99 9.12 13.26
C ILE A 44 0.60 10.51 13.74
N SER A 45 1.60 11.39 13.87
CA SER A 45 1.45 12.76 14.36
C SER A 45 0.77 13.68 13.36
N ASP A 46 0.28 14.83 13.85
CA ASP A 46 -0.30 15.89 13.00
C ASP A 46 0.69 16.38 11.93
N SER A 47 1.98 16.48 12.25
CA SER A 47 3.02 16.86 11.30
C SER A 47 3.21 15.84 10.18
N GLU A 48 3.20 14.54 10.51
CA GLU A 48 3.40 13.47 9.54
C GLU A 48 2.22 13.39 8.56
N PHE A 49 1.00 13.50 9.09
CA PHE A 49 -0.19 13.52 8.26
C PHE A 49 -0.26 14.76 7.34
N VAL A 50 0.11 15.94 7.84
CA VAL A 50 0.17 17.17 7.03
C VAL A 50 1.14 17.02 5.86
N ASN A 51 2.34 16.50 6.11
CA ASN A 51 3.36 16.28 5.06
C ASN A 51 2.86 15.31 3.97
N LEU A 52 2.16 14.24 4.37
CA LEU A 52 1.60 13.24 3.46
C LEU A 52 0.56 13.84 2.50
N ILE A 53 -0.35 14.67 3.03
CA ILE A 53 -1.41 15.32 2.25
C ILE A 53 -0.82 16.34 1.27
N GLU A 54 0.15 17.13 1.71
CA GLU A 54 0.85 18.11 0.87
C GLU A 54 1.52 17.44 -0.34
N TRP A 55 2.24 16.34 -0.10
CA TRP A 55 2.87 15.56 -1.18
C TRP A 55 1.82 14.98 -2.14
N SER A 56 0.71 14.46 -1.62
CA SER A 56 -0.35 13.82 -2.41
C SER A 56 -1.09 14.83 -3.29
N VAL A 57 -1.24 16.07 -2.83
CA VAL A 57 -1.78 17.18 -3.61
C VAL A 57 -0.84 17.57 -4.75
N ASN A 58 0.45 17.74 -4.47
CA ASN A 58 1.44 18.20 -5.47
C ASN A 58 1.69 17.18 -6.59
N THR A 59 1.64 15.89 -6.25
CA THR A 59 1.74 14.78 -7.21
C THR A 59 0.44 14.50 -7.96
N LYS A 60 -0.61 15.31 -7.73
CA LYS A 60 -1.95 15.18 -8.33
C LYS A 60 -2.67 13.86 -7.99
N ILE A 61 -2.22 13.17 -6.95
CA ILE A 61 -2.90 12.01 -6.38
C ILE A 61 -4.20 12.43 -5.68
N ILE A 62 -4.18 13.59 -5.03
CA ILE A 62 -5.37 14.30 -4.55
C ILE A 62 -5.60 15.50 -5.47
N PRO A 63 -6.59 15.46 -6.38
CA PRO A 63 -6.88 16.57 -7.27
C PRO A 63 -7.62 17.67 -6.51
N VAL A 64 -6.87 18.63 -5.94
CA VAL A 64 -7.44 19.85 -5.34
C VAL A 64 -7.37 21.01 -6.33
N GLN A 65 -8.44 21.81 -6.39
CA GLN A 65 -8.41 23.16 -6.94
C GLN A 65 -8.57 24.13 -5.77
N TYR A 66 -7.65 25.08 -5.59
CA TYR A 66 -7.77 26.05 -4.51
C TYR A 66 -7.28 27.46 -4.91
N THR A 67 -7.86 28.46 -4.24
CA THR A 67 -7.46 29.86 -4.28
C THR A 67 -7.03 30.24 -2.85
N PRO A 68 -5.81 30.79 -2.64
CA PRO A 68 -5.36 31.14 -1.30
C PRO A 68 -6.19 32.28 -0.71
N VAL A 69 -6.76 32.08 0.48
CA VAL A 69 -7.24 33.14 1.36
C VAL A 69 -6.71 32.77 2.74
N GLN A 70 -5.90 33.65 3.35
CA GLN A 70 -5.24 33.34 4.62
C GLN A 70 -6.15 33.64 5.81
N ILE A 71 -6.53 32.60 6.52
CA ILE A 71 -6.98 32.67 7.92
C ILE A 71 -5.94 31.87 8.70
N THR A 72 -5.37 32.37 9.79
CA THR A 72 -4.33 31.64 10.53
C THR A 72 -4.93 30.90 11.72
N GLU A 73 -5.21 29.60 11.57
CA GLU A 73 -5.40 28.70 12.71
C GLU A 73 -4.06 28.13 13.17
N LYS A 74 -3.96 27.75 14.46
CA LYS A 74 -2.70 27.24 15.06
C LYS A 74 -2.71 25.73 15.32
N GLN A 75 -3.87 25.10 15.31
CA GLN A 75 -4.04 23.67 15.61
C GLN A 75 -5.08 23.05 14.69
N VAL A 76 -4.85 21.82 14.27
CA VAL A 76 -5.80 21.07 13.45
C VAL A 76 -7.07 20.78 14.27
N PRO A 77 -8.27 21.21 13.82
CA PRO A 77 -9.49 20.95 14.56
C PRO A 77 -9.79 19.44 14.68
N LEU A 78 -10.31 19.01 15.83
CA LEU A 78 -10.71 17.62 16.06
C LEU A 78 -11.76 17.12 15.04
N SER A 79 -12.58 18.02 14.49
CA SER A 79 -13.52 17.72 13.41
C SER A 79 -12.82 17.20 12.15
N VAL A 80 -11.62 17.68 11.83
CA VAL A 80 -10.82 17.23 10.68
C VAL A 80 -10.30 15.82 10.90
N LYS A 81 -9.81 15.50 12.11
CA LYS A 81 -9.41 14.14 12.51
C LYS A 81 -10.57 13.15 12.36
N ASN A 82 -11.75 13.55 12.83
CA ASN A 82 -12.95 12.73 12.68
C ASN A 82 -13.33 12.52 11.22
N ILE A 83 -13.22 13.54 10.36
CA ILE A 83 -13.51 13.41 8.92
C ILE A 83 -12.51 12.47 8.23
N ALA A 84 -11.22 12.56 8.55
CA ALA A 84 -10.19 11.64 8.06
C ALA A 84 -10.45 10.19 8.49
N TYR A 85 -10.84 9.97 9.74
CA TYR A 85 -11.27 8.67 10.25
C TYR A 85 -12.49 8.10 9.51
N TYR A 86 -13.54 8.89 9.33
CA TYR A 86 -14.72 8.41 8.64
C TYR A 86 -14.50 8.21 7.14
N TRP A 87 -13.57 8.97 6.55
CA TRP A 87 -13.14 8.76 5.17
C TRP A 87 -12.33 7.47 5.02
N SER A 88 -11.47 7.14 5.98
CA SER A 88 -10.71 5.89 5.96
C SER A 88 -11.60 4.65 5.99
N LEU A 89 -12.71 4.73 6.73
CA LEU A 89 -13.73 3.69 6.80
C LEU A 89 -14.69 3.66 5.59
N GLY A 90 -14.48 4.52 4.58
CA GLY A 90 -15.37 4.64 3.41
C GLY A 90 -16.74 5.26 3.71
N LYS A 91 -16.92 5.83 4.90
CA LYS A 91 -18.18 6.47 5.35
C LYS A 91 -18.28 7.94 4.92
N VAL A 92 -17.17 8.52 4.51
CA VAL A 92 -17.07 9.85 3.89
C VAL A 92 -16.58 9.67 2.46
N SER A 93 -17.13 10.45 1.52
CA SER A 93 -16.71 10.40 0.12
C SER A 93 -15.36 11.09 -0.11
N ASP A 94 -14.60 10.63 -1.11
CA ASP A 94 -13.32 11.23 -1.53
C ASP A 94 -13.47 12.74 -1.81
N ARG A 95 -14.58 13.16 -2.42
CA ARG A 95 -14.90 14.58 -2.63
C ARG A 95 -14.93 15.40 -1.33
N TYR A 96 -15.57 14.88 -0.31
CA TYR A 96 -15.72 15.60 0.96
C TYR A 96 -14.41 15.64 1.75
N PHE A 97 -13.59 14.59 1.63
CA PHE A 97 -12.24 14.58 2.16
C PHE A 97 -11.34 15.62 1.44
N ILE A 98 -11.43 15.71 0.11
CA ILE A 98 -10.75 16.76 -0.70
C ILE A 98 -11.15 18.17 -0.23
N GLU A 99 -12.44 18.41 0.01
CA GLU A 99 -12.94 19.69 0.53
C GLU A 99 -12.39 19.99 1.94
N THR A 100 -12.15 18.96 2.75
CA THR A 100 -11.51 19.05 4.08
C THR A 100 -10.03 19.43 3.97
N ILE A 101 -9.29 18.86 3.03
CA ILE A 101 -7.90 19.25 2.75
C ILE A 101 -7.82 20.69 2.25
N GLN A 102 -8.74 21.11 1.37
CA GLN A 102 -8.84 22.50 0.91
C GLN A 102 -9.08 23.48 2.07
N TYR A 103 -9.86 23.07 3.08
CA TYR A 103 -10.06 23.86 4.30
C TYR A 103 -8.74 24.06 5.07
N LEU A 104 -7.97 22.99 5.30
CA LEU A 104 -6.70 23.06 6.02
C LEU A 104 -5.65 23.95 5.34
N ILE A 105 -5.63 23.93 3.99
CA ILE A 105 -4.78 24.80 3.18
C ILE A 105 -5.23 26.27 3.35
N ARG A 106 -6.54 26.55 3.32
CA ARG A 106 -7.08 27.90 3.52
C ARG A 106 -6.82 28.44 4.93
N THR A 107 -6.86 27.59 5.95
CA THR A 107 -6.62 28.00 7.34
C THR A 107 -5.13 28.04 7.71
N GLY A 108 -4.23 27.84 6.75
CA GLY A 108 -2.78 27.94 6.96
C GLY A 108 -2.23 26.92 7.96
N LEU A 109 -3.01 25.88 8.28
CA LEU A 109 -2.62 24.74 9.10
C LEU A 109 -1.78 23.76 8.27
N VAL A 110 -2.16 23.60 7.00
CA VAL A 110 -1.32 23.06 5.95
C VAL A 110 -0.68 24.28 5.28
N LYS A 111 0.61 24.51 5.57
CA LYS A 111 1.35 25.62 4.98
C LYS A 111 2.04 25.10 3.76
N LEU A 112 1.71 25.65 2.61
CA LEU A 112 2.50 25.42 1.39
C LEU A 112 3.74 26.33 1.46
N ASP A 113 4.71 25.99 2.30
CA ASP A 113 6.02 26.65 2.32
C ASP A 113 6.87 26.14 1.14
N GLU A 114 6.86 26.90 0.04
CA GLU A 114 7.58 26.57 -1.19
C GLU A 114 9.06 26.20 -0.99
N SER A 115 9.71 26.61 0.12
CA SER A 115 11.15 26.37 0.35
C SER A 115 11.46 25.01 0.98
N PHE A 116 10.73 24.60 2.02
CA PHE A 116 10.89 23.29 2.65
C PHE A 116 10.30 22.16 1.79
N HIS A 117 9.17 22.43 1.11
CA HIS A 117 8.52 21.44 0.26
C HIS A 117 9.30 21.16 -1.02
N LYS A 118 10.06 22.12 -1.56
CA LYS A 118 10.82 21.88 -2.78
C LYS A 118 11.93 20.85 -2.57
N GLU A 119 12.66 20.91 -1.46
CA GLU A 119 13.78 19.99 -1.21
C GLU A 119 13.32 18.55 -0.93
N TYR A 120 12.34 18.36 -0.03
CA TYR A 120 11.81 17.03 0.28
C TYR A 120 11.02 16.43 -0.89
N SER A 121 10.27 17.25 -1.64
CA SER A 121 9.63 16.80 -2.89
C SER A 121 10.65 16.48 -3.99
N ASP A 122 11.74 17.24 -4.11
CA ASP A 122 12.81 16.97 -5.06
C ASP A 122 13.53 15.64 -4.71
N GLU A 123 13.79 15.36 -3.43
CA GLU A 123 14.38 14.09 -2.99
C GLU A 123 13.44 12.90 -3.21
N LEU A 124 12.15 13.01 -2.88
CA LEU A 124 11.18 11.95 -3.16
C LEU A 124 10.98 11.73 -4.66
N ARG A 125 11.02 12.80 -5.48
CA ARG A 125 10.95 12.70 -6.94
C ARG A 125 12.18 12.00 -7.53
N LYS A 126 13.35 12.12 -6.91
CA LYS A 126 14.55 11.38 -7.33
C LYS A 126 14.39 9.88 -7.11
N VAL A 127 13.67 9.46 -6.06
CA VAL A 127 13.46 8.05 -5.71
C VAL A 127 12.13 7.45 -6.19
N SER A 128 11.27 8.24 -6.84
CA SER A 128 10.03 7.76 -7.47
C SER A 128 10.27 7.16 -8.86
N VAL A 129 9.32 6.36 -9.35
CA VAL A 129 9.43 5.62 -10.62
C VAL A 129 8.34 5.99 -11.64
N PHE A 130 7.62 7.10 -11.43
CA PHE A 130 6.53 7.54 -12.32
C PHE A 130 6.97 7.73 -13.78
N ASP A 131 8.20 8.21 -14.00
CA ASP A 131 8.76 8.48 -15.32
C ASP A 131 9.80 7.41 -15.74
N ASP A 132 9.96 6.34 -14.97
CA ASP A 132 10.98 5.33 -15.22
C ASP A 132 10.60 4.43 -16.40
N LYS A 133 11.57 4.17 -17.27
CA LYS A 133 11.40 3.28 -18.42
C LYS A 133 11.47 1.80 -18.05
N LYS A 134 12.22 1.47 -16.98
CA LYS A 134 12.33 0.12 -16.44
C LYS A 134 11.07 -0.19 -15.63
N LYS A 135 10.46 -1.34 -15.88
CA LYS A 135 9.25 -1.76 -15.18
C LYS A 135 9.64 -2.52 -13.92
N ALA A 136 9.41 -1.91 -12.77
CA ALA A 136 9.48 -2.60 -11.48
C ALA A 136 8.07 -3.06 -11.05
N VAL A 137 8.01 -4.16 -10.32
CA VAL A 137 6.79 -4.62 -9.63
C VAL A 137 7.08 -4.99 -8.19
N VAL A 138 6.15 -4.66 -7.31
CA VAL A 138 6.14 -5.06 -5.89
C VAL A 138 5.12 -6.17 -5.70
N ILE A 139 5.51 -7.26 -5.06
CA ILE A 139 4.62 -8.39 -4.72
C ILE A 139 4.06 -8.18 -3.32
N ILE A 140 2.73 -8.06 -3.21
CA ILE A 140 2.02 -7.90 -1.94
C ILE A 140 1.81 -9.28 -1.28
N PRO A 141 2.15 -9.45 0.01
CA PRO A 141 2.11 -10.75 0.70
C PRO A 141 0.73 -11.08 1.28
N THR A 142 -0.24 -11.37 0.42
CA THR A 142 -1.64 -11.67 0.80
C THR A 142 -1.77 -13.01 1.53
N PHE A 143 -0.96 -14.00 1.16
CA PHE A 143 -0.94 -15.29 1.85
C PHE A 143 -0.36 -15.13 3.25
N THR A 144 0.72 -14.37 3.41
CA THR A 144 1.26 -14.03 4.73
C THR A 144 0.22 -13.30 5.57
N ALA A 145 -0.43 -12.26 5.05
CA ALA A 145 -1.50 -11.55 5.78
C ALA A 145 -2.61 -12.51 6.25
N SER A 146 -2.97 -13.49 5.40
CA SER A 146 -3.94 -14.54 5.77
C SER A 146 -3.41 -15.47 6.87
N ALA A 147 -2.14 -15.87 6.82
CA ALA A 147 -1.49 -16.73 7.81
C ALA A 147 -1.39 -16.09 9.21
N TYR A 148 -1.17 -14.78 9.30
CA TYR A 148 -1.09 -14.04 10.57
C TYR A 148 -2.45 -13.65 11.14
N SER A 149 -3.47 -13.63 10.30
CA SER A 149 -4.81 -13.26 10.73
C SER A 149 -5.42 -14.28 11.71
N LYS A 150 -6.47 -13.88 12.44
CA LYS A 150 -7.21 -14.77 13.35
C LYS A 150 -7.64 -16.07 12.65
N GLY A 151 -7.38 -17.22 13.27
CA GLY A 151 -7.57 -18.56 12.72
C GLY A 151 -6.53 -18.98 11.68
N GLY A 152 -5.40 -18.26 11.59
CA GLY A 152 -4.28 -18.57 10.71
C GLY A 152 -3.21 -19.46 11.38
N PHE A 153 -2.09 -19.65 10.68
CA PHE A 153 -1.02 -20.59 11.06
C PHE A 153 -0.40 -20.27 12.42
N TYR A 154 -0.35 -18.99 12.81
CA TYR A 154 0.21 -18.59 14.11
C TYR A 154 -0.64 -19.08 15.31
N GLU A 155 -1.91 -19.41 15.13
CA GLU A 155 -2.67 -20.09 16.18
C GLU A 155 -2.25 -21.56 16.33
N TYR A 156 -1.82 -22.21 15.25
CA TYR A 156 -1.23 -23.55 15.30
C TYR A 156 0.13 -23.53 16.00
N TYR A 157 1.05 -22.66 15.57
CA TYR A 157 2.40 -22.58 16.16
C TYR A 157 2.39 -22.23 17.66
N ASN A 158 1.41 -21.43 18.09
CA ASN A 158 1.25 -21.07 19.51
C ASN A 158 0.47 -22.12 20.33
N GLY A 159 0.13 -23.28 19.75
CA GLY A 159 -0.59 -24.36 20.44
C GLY A 159 -2.05 -24.01 20.80
N LYS A 160 -2.65 -23.02 20.13
CA LYS A 160 -4.03 -22.58 20.36
C LYS A 160 -5.04 -23.34 19.50
N CYS A 161 -4.61 -23.92 18.38
CA CYS A 161 -5.48 -24.57 17.41
C CYS A 161 -4.75 -25.64 16.58
N ASP A 162 -5.04 -26.92 16.83
CA ASP A 162 -4.38 -28.05 16.13
C ASP A 162 -4.73 -28.15 14.63
N THR A 163 -5.85 -27.57 14.21
CA THR A 163 -6.35 -27.64 12.82
C THR A 163 -6.06 -26.39 12.00
N CYS A 164 -5.47 -25.35 12.61
CA CYS A 164 -5.16 -24.09 11.96
C CYS A 164 -3.94 -24.15 11.04
N THR A 165 -3.50 -25.35 10.64
CA THR A 165 -2.59 -25.55 9.50
C THR A 165 -3.32 -25.39 8.16
N THR A 166 -4.65 -25.33 8.15
CA THR A 166 -5.46 -24.92 7.00
C THR A 166 -6.33 -23.74 7.40
N THR A 167 -6.32 -22.67 6.60
CA THR A 167 -7.10 -21.45 6.85
C THR A 167 -7.67 -20.87 5.56
N SER A 168 -8.65 -19.97 5.67
CA SER A 168 -9.22 -19.29 4.51
C SER A 168 -8.32 -18.16 4.02
N ILE A 169 -8.22 -18.00 2.70
CA ILE A 169 -7.52 -16.87 2.09
C ILE A 169 -8.38 -15.62 2.27
N LYS A 170 -7.78 -14.54 2.79
CA LYS A 170 -8.50 -13.31 3.12
C LYS A 170 -8.07 -12.14 2.23
N TYR A 171 -8.73 -12.00 1.09
CA TYR A 171 -8.42 -10.98 0.07
C TYR A 171 -8.51 -9.53 0.55
N ASP A 172 -9.42 -9.24 1.48
CA ASP A 172 -9.70 -7.87 1.94
C ASP A 172 -9.10 -7.57 3.33
N THR A 173 -8.19 -8.43 3.83
CA THR A 173 -7.53 -8.16 5.12
C THR A 173 -6.62 -6.94 4.97
N PRO A 174 -6.77 -5.92 5.82
CA PRO A 174 -5.80 -4.85 5.88
C PRO A 174 -4.42 -5.44 6.18
N LEU A 175 -3.43 -5.04 5.39
CA LEU A 175 -2.04 -5.34 5.73
C LEU A 175 -1.69 -4.67 7.06
N ASP A 176 -0.69 -5.22 7.73
CA ASP A 176 -0.12 -4.72 8.98
C ASP A 176 1.42 -4.85 8.95
N TYR A 177 2.06 -4.64 10.10
CA TYR A 177 3.50 -4.80 10.29
C TYR A 177 4.02 -6.12 9.73
N THR A 178 3.30 -7.23 9.95
CA THR A 178 3.70 -8.59 9.55
C THR A 178 3.52 -8.85 8.06
N SER A 179 2.82 -7.96 7.37
CA SER A 179 2.48 -8.10 5.94
C SER A 179 2.86 -6.86 5.12
N SER A 180 3.92 -6.17 5.58
CA SER A 180 4.62 -5.10 4.88
C SER A 180 3.75 -3.90 4.49
N GLN A 181 2.81 -3.53 5.36
CA GLN A 181 1.86 -2.45 5.10
C GLN A 181 2.54 -1.13 4.71
N LYS A 182 3.54 -0.69 5.49
CA LYS A 182 4.26 0.57 5.23
C LYS A 182 5.00 0.51 3.90
N ALA A 183 5.63 -0.62 3.55
CA ALA A 183 6.26 -0.76 2.24
C ALA A 183 5.29 -0.66 1.08
N VAL A 184 4.13 -1.30 1.18
CA VAL A 184 3.10 -1.20 0.14
C VAL A 184 2.65 0.26 -0.05
N GLN A 185 2.48 1.01 1.05
CA GLN A 185 2.09 2.41 1.00
C GLN A 185 3.19 3.30 0.40
N VAL A 186 4.41 3.22 0.93
CA VAL A 186 5.54 4.06 0.51
C VAL A 186 5.92 3.78 -0.94
N LEU A 187 6.05 2.52 -1.34
CA LEU A 187 6.40 2.20 -2.72
C LEU A 187 5.24 2.51 -3.68
N GLY A 188 4.00 2.29 -3.26
CA GLY A 188 2.83 2.69 -4.05
C GLY A 188 2.76 4.20 -4.29
N SER A 189 3.10 5.01 -3.27
CA SER A 189 3.17 6.47 -3.39
C SER A 189 4.31 6.90 -4.33
N LEU A 190 5.42 6.16 -4.36
CA LEU A 190 6.52 6.40 -5.30
C LEU A 190 6.25 5.94 -6.74
N GLY A 191 5.06 5.41 -7.03
CA GLY A 191 4.63 5.02 -8.37
C GLY A 191 4.98 3.58 -8.76
N TYR A 192 5.47 2.76 -7.81
CA TYR A 192 5.71 1.34 -8.09
C TYR A 192 4.40 0.63 -8.38
N LYS A 193 4.39 -0.20 -9.42
CA LYS A 193 3.26 -1.07 -9.70
C LYS A 193 3.23 -2.20 -8.68
N THR A 194 2.05 -2.53 -8.19
CA THR A 194 1.83 -3.64 -7.27
C THR A 194 1.06 -4.77 -7.96
N ILE A 195 1.36 -6.00 -7.54
CA ILE A 195 0.55 -7.21 -7.80
C ILE A 195 0.49 -8.01 -6.49
N THR A 196 -0.49 -8.90 -6.35
CA THR A 196 -0.52 -9.82 -5.20
C THR A 196 0.29 -11.08 -5.49
N ASP A 197 0.77 -11.72 -4.44
CA ASP A 197 1.31 -13.09 -4.49
C ASP A 197 0.30 -14.12 -5.06
N ILE A 198 -1.01 -13.91 -4.86
CA ILE A 198 -2.07 -14.67 -5.53
C ILE A 198 -2.01 -14.53 -7.07
N ASP A 199 -1.74 -13.32 -7.58
CA ASP A 199 -1.58 -13.09 -9.03
C ASP A 199 -0.37 -13.85 -9.58
N VAL A 200 0.69 -13.95 -8.77
CA VAL A 200 1.92 -14.67 -9.11
C VAL A 200 1.69 -16.17 -9.09
N ASP A 201 1.04 -16.74 -8.07
CA ASP A 201 0.71 -18.17 -8.04
C ASP A 201 -0.18 -18.59 -9.21
N LYS A 202 -1.24 -17.81 -9.49
CA LYS A 202 -2.15 -18.11 -10.61
C LYS A 202 -1.48 -17.94 -11.97
N ARG A 203 -0.52 -17.03 -12.09
CA ARG A 203 0.17 -16.75 -13.36
C ARG A 203 1.64 -16.37 -13.13
N PRO A 204 2.52 -17.35 -12.88
CA PRO A 204 3.95 -17.13 -12.64
C PRO A 204 4.65 -16.30 -13.72
N SER A 205 4.24 -16.49 -14.98
CA SER A 205 4.79 -15.79 -16.14
C SER A 205 4.57 -14.27 -16.12
N ILE A 206 3.73 -13.74 -15.23
CA ILE A 206 3.53 -12.29 -15.09
C ILE A 206 4.83 -11.57 -14.71
N LEU A 207 5.71 -12.21 -13.95
CA LEU A 207 6.97 -11.62 -13.51
C LEU A 207 7.92 -11.32 -14.68
N ALA A 208 7.88 -12.13 -15.75
CA ALA A 208 8.69 -11.91 -16.95
C ALA A 208 8.34 -10.61 -17.73
N SER A 209 7.26 -9.92 -17.36
CA SER A 209 6.88 -8.62 -17.94
C SER A 209 7.55 -7.42 -17.27
N TYR A 210 8.34 -7.66 -16.22
CA TYR A 210 9.02 -6.67 -15.42
C TYR A 210 10.54 -6.84 -15.53
N ASP A 211 11.26 -5.73 -15.50
CA ASP A 211 12.73 -5.72 -15.49
C ASP A 211 13.29 -6.00 -14.09
N LYS A 212 12.44 -5.84 -13.07
CA LYS A 212 12.77 -6.02 -11.66
C LYS A 212 11.54 -6.44 -10.86
N VAL A 213 11.75 -7.35 -9.93
CA VAL A 213 10.77 -7.77 -8.92
C VAL A 213 11.24 -7.35 -7.54
N ILE A 214 10.35 -6.77 -6.74
CA ILE A 214 10.56 -6.43 -5.34
C ILE A 214 9.66 -7.35 -4.52
N VAL A 215 10.28 -8.17 -3.67
CA VAL A 215 9.61 -9.12 -2.77
C VAL A 215 9.55 -8.48 -1.39
N LEU A 216 8.35 -8.42 -0.81
CA LEU A 216 8.12 -7.91 0.53
C LEU A 216 8.18 -9.07 1.54
N HIS A 217 7.45 -9.01 2.65
CA HIS A 217 7.37 -10.12 3.62
C HIS A 217 6.48 -11.27 3.12
N ASN A 218 6.77 -11.76 1.91
CA ASN A 218 6.16 -12.94 1.31
C ASN A 218 6.69 -14.21 1.99
N GLU A 219 6.46 -14.34 3.30
CA GLU A 219 6.88 -15.45 4.15
C GLU A 219 6.24 -16.77 3.71
N TYR A 220 4.93 -16.79 3.50
CA TYR A 220 4.20 -17.98 3.05
C TYR A 220 3.90 -17.89 1.56
N VAL A 221 4.44 -18.83 0.79
CA VAL A 221 4.30 -18.86 -0.68
C VAL A 221 4.06 -20.28 -1.18
N THR A 222 3.44 -20.38 -2.36
CA THR A 222 3.30 -21.64 -3.09
C THR A 222 4.60 -22.03 -3.80
N GLN A 223 4.68 -23.27 -4.29
CA GLN A 223 5.80 -23.69 -5.15
C GLN A 223 5.88 -22.85 -6.44
N ASN A 224 4.74 -22.50 -7.03
CA ASN A 224 4.70 -21.72 -8.26
C ASN A 224 5.33 -20.33 -8.07
N GLU A 225 5.01 -19.66 -6.96
CA GLU A 225 5.59 -18.37 -6.61
C GLU A 225 7.08 -18.48 -6.31
N PHE A 226 7.48 -19.47 -5.52
CA PHE A 226 8.89 -19.73 -5.22
C PHE A 226 9.70 -19.87 -6.50
N ASP A 227 9.23 -20.71 -7.42
CA ASP A 227 9.89 -20.96 -8.70
C ASP A 227 9.91 -19.70 -9.57
N ALA A 228 8.82 -18.94 -9.63
CA ALA A 228 8.71 -17.71 -10.40
C ALA A 228 9.69 -16.63 -9.90
N ILE A 229 9.73 -16.42 -8.59
CA ILE A 229 10.54 -15.39 -7.95
C ILE A 229 12.01 -15.80 -8.02
N SER A 230 12.38 -17.02 -7.59
CA SER A 230 13.77 -17.48 -7.56
C SER A 230 14.39 -17.65 -8.96
N SER A 231 13.57 -17.82 -10.00
CA SER A 231 14.04 -17.88 -11.40
C SER A 231 14.10 -16.52 -12.09
N HIS A 232 13.48 -15.48 -11.54
CA HIS A 232 13.54 -14.14 -12.12
C HIS A 232 14.97 -13.59 -11.98
N PRO A 233 15.61 -13.04 -13.04
CA PRO A 233 17.04 -12.73 -13.02
C PRO A 233 17.43 -11.53 -12.16
N HIS A 234 16.44 -10.75 -11.70
CA HIS A 234 16.68 -9.48 -11.02
C HIS A 234 15.62 -9.25 -9.94
N VAL A 235 15.93 -9.69 -8.72
CA VAL A 235 14.99 -9.67 -7.58
C VAL A 235 15.59 -8.94 -6.40
N LEU A 236 14.87 -7.95 -5.88
CA LEU A 236 15.16 -7.33 -4.60
C LEU A 236 14.28 -7.95 -3.52
N TYR A 237 14.89 -8.71 -2.62
CA TYR A 237 14.23 -9.23 -1.43
C TYR A 237 14.32 -8.18 -0.33
N LEU A 238 13.29 -7.34 -0.25
CA LEU A 238 13.29 -6.16 0.61
C LEU A 238 13.06 -6.53 2.09
N TYR A 239 12.36 -7.63 2.36
CA TYR A 239 12.14 -8.13 3.72
C TYR A 239 12.88 -9.46 3.91
N PRO A 240 13.44 -9.70 5.10
CA PRO A 240 13.95 -11.00 5.48
C PRO A 240 12.80 -12.01 5.64
N ASN A 241 13.13 -13.29 5.78
CA ASN A 241 12.14 -14.35 6.00
C ASN A 241 11.12 -14.52 4.84
N ALA A 242 11.41 -13.93 3.67
CA ALA A 242 10.63 -14.18 2.46
C ALA A 242 10.91 -15.59 1.93
N LEU A 243 9.90 -16.21 1.30
CA LEU A 243 9.97 -17.55 0.71
C LEU A 243 10.29 -18.65 1.72
N TYR A 244 9.84 -18.52 2.97
CA TYR A 244 10.21 -19.41 4.06
C TYR A 244 9.21 -20.53 4.28
N GLY A 245 7.91 -20.20 4.40
CA GLY A 245 6.81 -21.14 4.56
C GLY A 245 6.26 -21.63 3.22
N LYS A 246 6.22 -22.93 3.01
CA LYS A 246 5.61 -23.55 1.83
C LYS A 246 4.15 -23.87 2.08
N ILE A 247 3.28 -23.39 1.21
CA ILE A 247 1.83 -23.65 1.27
C ILE A 247 1.29 -24.33 0.01
N PHE A 248 0.12 -24.95 0.17
CA PHE A 248 -0.78 -25.34 -0.91
C PHE A 248 -2.00 -24.42 -0.89
N VAL A 249 -2.51 -24.07 -2.07
CA VAL A 249 -3.69 -23.22 -2.22
C VAL A 249 -4.77 -23.95 -3.01
N ASP A 250 -5.97 -24.01 -2.45
CA ASP A 250 -7.17 -24.47 -3.15
C ASP A 250 -8.11 -23.29 -3.40
N TYR A 251 -8.13 -22.81 -4.64
CA TYR A 251 -8.98 -21.70 -5.07
C TYR A 251 -10.47 -22.07 -5.18
N LEU A 252 -10.84 -23.35 -5.24
CA LEU A 252 -12.25 -23.76 -5.27
C LEU A 252 -12.87 -23.64 -3.88
N THR A 253 -12.11 -24.00 -2.84
CA THR A 253 -12.55 -23.91 -1.45
C THR A 253 -12.12 -22.61 -0.76
N ASN A 254 -11.32 -21.79 -1.43
CA ASN A 254 -10.73 -20.56 -0.91
C ASN A 254 -9.89 -20.79 0.36
N THR A 255 -9.05 -21.82 0.34
CA THR A 255 -8.22 -22.20 1.47
C THR A 255 -6.75 -22.28 1.11
N MET A 256 -5.90 -22.07 2.11
CA MET A 256 -4.47 -22.32 2.06
C MET A 256 -4.06 -23.25 3.20
N THR A 257 -3.19 -24.21 2.89
CA THR A 257 -2.71 -25.23 3.81
C THR A 257 -1.20 -25.15 3.92
N LEU A 258 -0.69 -25.06 5.15
CA LEU A 258 0.72 -25.17 5.47
C LEU A 258 1.22 -26.56 5.10
N LEU A 259 2.22 -26.63 4.22
CA LEU A 259 2.89 -27.87 3.86
C LEU A 259 4.21 -28.04 4.60
N ALA A 260 4.99 -26.97 4.73
CA ALA A 260 6.28 -27.00 5.41
C ALA A 260 6.74 -25.60 5.85
N GLY A 261 7.53 -25.49 6.93
CA GLY A 261 8.08 -24.24 7.46
C GLY A 261 7.80 -24.05 8.96
N HIS A 262 8.62 -23.23 9.62
CA HIS A 262 8.56 -22.92 11.07
C HIS A 262 8.48 -24.17 11.96
N GLY A 263 9.25 -25.19 11.61
CA GLY A 263 9.30 -26.46 12.32
C GLY A 263 8.17 -27.42 11.98
N TYR A 264 7.29 -27.11 11.02
CA TYR A 264 6.23 -28.00 10.53
C TYR A 264 6.59 -28.58 9.14
N PRO A 265 6.35 -29.88 8.87
CA PRO A 265 6.22 -30.92 9.88
C PRO A 265 7.51 -30.95 10.75
N SER A 266 7.41 -31.56 11.94
CA SER A 266 8.46 -31.52 12.97
C SER A 266 9.88 -31.60 12.40
N GLY A 267 10.67 -30.56 12.65
CA GLY A 267 12.07 -30.46 12.21
C GLY A 267 12.29 -29.69 10.90
N THR A 268 11.23 -29.21 10.23
CA THR A 268 11.37 -28.46 8.97
C THR A 268 11.37 -26.96 9.21
N ALA A 269 12.55 -26.35 9.34
CA ALA A 269 12.70 -24.91 9.53
C ALA A 269 12.20 -24.12 8.31
N ASN A 270 12.92 -24.20 7.19
CA ASN A 270 12.55 -23.58 5.92
C ASN A 270 11.80 -24.60 5.04
N GLY A 271 10.58 -24.27 4.59
CA GLY A 271 9.69 -25.16 3.83
C GLY A 271 10.14 -25.47 2.41
N PHE A 272 11.09 -24.70 1.88
CA PHE A 272 11.69 -24.90 0.56
C PHE A 272 13.11 -25.45 0.62
N GLY A 273 13.74 -25.46 1.80
CA GLY A 273 15.17 -25.74 1.95
C GLY A 273 16.03 -24.76 1.17
N TRP A 274 15.60 -23.50 1.05
CA TRP A 274 16.28 -22.51 0.23
C TRP A 274 17.62 -22.12 0.85
N GLU A 275 18.72 -22.36 0.13
CA GLU A 275 20.09 -22.10 0.65
C GLU A 275 20.38 -20.63 0.96
N GLN A 276 19.60 -19.72 0.37
CA GLN A 276 19.82 -18.27 0.47
C GLN A 276 18.87 -17.63 1.47
N ASP A 277 18.19 -18.44 2.28
CA ASP A 277 17.35 -18.01 3.38
C ASP A 277 18.06 -16.99 4.28
N ASN A 278 17.35 -15.92 4.61
CA ASN A 278 17.84 -14.80 5.40
C ASN A 278 17.02 -14.53 6.67
N THR A 279 16.21 -15.49 7.13
CA THR A 279 15.38 -15.40 8.35
C THR A 279 16.15 -14.99 9.61
N GLN A 280 17.47 -15.20 9.66
CA GLN A 280 18.32 -14.69 10.75
C GLN A 280 18.25 -13.16 10.96
N TYR A 281 17.75 -12.40 9.98
CA TYR A 281 17.55 -10.95 10.05
C TYR A 281 16.09 -10.53 10.34
N GLU A 282 15.16 -11.47 10.51
CA GLU A 282 13.71 -11.20 10.70
C GLU A 282 13.44 -10.27 11.89
N TYR A 283 14.20 -10.42 12.97
CA TYR A 283 14.01 -9.65 14.20
C TYR A 283 14.96 -8.44 14.31
N ASN A 284 15.64 -8.08 13.22
CA ASN A 284 16.47 -6.88 13.16
C ASN A 284 15.63 -5.68 12.71
N ASP A 285 14.78 -5.19 13.61
CA ASP A 285 13.86 -4.07 13.33
C ASP A 285 14.53 -2.70 13.47
N SER A 286 15.67 -2.60 14.16
CA SER A 286 16.40 -1.32 14.28
C SER A 286 17.08 -0.95 12.97
N CYS A 287 17.37 -1.92 12.10
CA CYS A 287 18.09 -1.73 10.85
C CYS A 287 19.44 -0.99 11.02
N ASP A 288 20.07 -1.12 12.19
CA ASP A 288 21.41 -0.57 12.43
C ASP A 288 22.42 -1.28 11.51
N GLY A 289 23.14 -0.50 10.70
CA GLY A 289 24.06 -1.06 9.70
C GLY A 289 23.36 -1.78 8.54
N MET A 290 22.13 -1.38 8.21
CA MET A 290 21.40 -1.92 7.07
C MET A 290 22.22 -1.87 5.78
N GLY A 291 22.05 -2.89 4.94
CA GLY A 291 22.71 -3.00 3.66
C GLY A 291 22.13 -4.12 2.82
N LEU A 292 22.31 -3.99 1.51
CA LEU A 292 22.02 -5.06 0.57
C LEU A 292 23.23 -5.96 0.38
N TYR A 293 22.99 -7.26 0.31
CA TYR A 293 24.00 -8.24 -0.07
C TYR A 293 23.52 -9.11 -1.22
N LYS A 294 24.47 -9.58 -2.02
CA LYS A 294 24.18 -10.29 -3.26
C LYS A 294 23.74 -11.71 -3.02
N VAL A 295 22.75 -12.11 -3.82
CA VAL A 295 22.22 -13.46 -3.96
C VAL A 295 22.21 -13.86 -5.43
N LYS A 296 22.09 -15.16 -5.71
CA LYS A 296 22.14 -15.77 -7.05
C LYS A 296 21.36 -14.99 -8.13
N ASN A 297 20.16 -14.51 -7.81
CA ASN A 297 19.25 -13.84 -8.74
C ASN A 297 18.93 -12.38 -8.33
N GLY A 298 19.73 -11.77 -7.45
CA GLY A 298 19.50 -10.39 -7.03
C GLY A 298 20.18 -9.98 -5.72
N GLU A 299 19.49 -9.23 -4.89
CA GLU A 299 20.00 -8.73 -3.60
C GLU A 299 18.95 -8.86 -2.48
N MET A 300 19.44 -9.03 -1.24
CA MET A 300 18.64 -9.15 -0.02
C MET A 300 18.99 -8.06 0.97
N LEU A 301 17.98 -7.51 1.64
CA LEU A 301 18.17 -6.67 2.80
C LEU A 301 18.50 -7.52 4.04
N ASN A 302 19.36 -7.00 4.91
CA ASN A 302 19.82 -7.64 6.15
C ASN A 302 19.11 -7.13 7.42
N CYS A 303 17.89 -6.60 7.27
CA CYS A 303 17.07 -6.12 8.39
C CYS A 303 15.59 -6.06 8.00
N TYR A 304 14.69 -5.97 8.97
CA TYR A 304 13.24 -5.83 8.75
C TYR A 304 12.87 -4.34 8.64
N PRO A 305 12.52 -3.82 7.43
CA PRO A 305 12.54 -2.38 7.19
C PRO A 305 11.23 -1.65 7.49
N GLU A 306 10.22 -2.31 8.07
CA GLU A 306 8.86 -1.78 8.17
C GLU A 306 8.81 -0.39 8.80
N ASP A 307 9.52 -0.18 9.91
CA ASP A 307 9.60 1.13 10.59
C ASP A 307 10.73 2.04 10.09
N ASN A 308 11.50 1.59 9.09
CA ASN A 308 12.69 2.28 8.60
C ASN A 308 12.60 2.67 7.12
N LEU A 309 11.43 2.53 6.47
CA LEU A 309 11.29 2.75 5.03
C LEU A 309 10.85 4.17 4.68
N GLU A 310 9.81 4.68 5.36
CA GLU A 310 9.11 5.93 5.01
C GLU A 310 10.01 7.18 4.97
N TYR A 311 10.99 7.26 5.87
CA TYR A 311 11.90 8.40 5.98
C TYR A 311 13.31 8.12 5.45
N ASN A 312 13.56 6.92 4.94
CA ASN A 312 14.90 6.51 4.52
C ASN A 312 15.10 6.69 3.02
N ILE A 313 15.32 7.94 2.62
CA ILE A 313 15.59 8.31 1.23
C ILE A 313 16.78 7.53 0.65
N SER A 314 17.79 7.20 1.47
CA SER A 314 18.92 6.39 1.01
C SER A 314 18.50 4.99 0.61
N LEU A 315 17.71 4.30 1.45
CA LEU A 315 17.16 2.98 1.12
C LEU A 315 16.22 3.07 -0.09
N LEU A 316 15.34 4.06 -0.15
CA LEU A 316 14.43 4.25 -1.28
C LEU A 316 15.18 4.50 -2.60
N ARG A 317 16.30 5.21 -2.54
CA ARG A 317 17.21 5.38 -3.68
C ARG A 317 17.82 4.05 -4.11
N THR A 318 18.32 3.25 -3.17
CA THR A 318 18.82 1.90 -3.45
C THR A 318 17.74 1.00 -4.06
N ILE A 319 16.51 1.06 -3.55
CA ILE A 319 15.35 0.33 -4.09
C ILE A 319 15.05 0.81 -5.51
N LYS A 320 15.24 2.08 -5.86
CA LYS A 320 15.07 2.54 -7.24
C LYS A 320 16.22 2.08 -8.15
N GLU A 321 17.45 2.19 -7.68
CA GLU A 321 18.66 2.07 -8.52
C GLU A 321 19.09 0.63 -8.82
N PHE A 322 18.78 -0.33 -7.95
CA PHE A 322 18.96 -1.76 -8.24
C PHE A 322 18.23 -2.12 -9.53
#